data_AF-A0A564Q9V2-F1
#
_entry.id   AF-A0A564Q9V2-F1
#
_cell.length_a   1.000
_cell.length_b   1.000
_cell.length_c   1.000
_cell.angle_alpha   90.00
_cell.angle_beta   90.00
_cell.angle_gamma   90.00
#
_symmetry.space_group_name_H-M   'P 1'
#
loop_
_entity.id
_entity.type
_entity.pdbx_description
1 polymer ?
#
loop_
_entity_poly.entity_id
_entity_poly.type
_entity_poly.pdbx_seq_one_letter_code
_entity_poly.pdbx_strand_id
1 'polypeptide(L)'
;MDIEDVMVRKERIEGLVLNWSPVKISNMHVDPLCVKAKVVIDTTGHDAEIAKIVERKMGKNLRTETGGVMGEKSMWAEVGEEEIIQNTREVYPGLIVAGMAANATCGSPRMGAIFGGMLLSGKRAAEIAMGLMENI
;
A
#
# COMPACT_ATOMS: atom_id res chain seq x y z
N MET A 1 -11.00 10.37 -4.51
CA MET A 1 -9.66 10.99 -4.50
C MET A 1 -8.74 10.11 -5.32
N ASP A 2 -7.80 10.67 -6.07
CA ASP A 2 -6.83 9.92 -6.87
C ASP A 2 -5.42 10.11 -6.32
N ILE A 3 -4.59 9.06 -6.38
CA ILE A 3 -3.19 9.10 -5.94
C ILE A 3 -2.32 9.16 -7.19
N GLU A 4 -1.78 10.34 -7.49
CA GLU A 4 -0.96 10.58 -8.69
C GLU A 4 0.49 10.13 -8.46
N ASP A 5 1.01 10.37 -7.24
CA ASP A 5 2.39 10.07 -6.89
C ASP A 5 2.63 9.95 -5.37
N VAL A 6 3.85 9.60 -5.01
CA VAL A 6 4.38 9.63 -3.64
C VAL A 6 5.38 10.77 -3.46
N MET A 7 5.44 11.33 -2.26
CA MET A 7 6.51 12.24 -1.88
C MET A 7 7.70 11.44 -1.32
N VAL A 8 8.89 11.62 -1.90
CA VAL A 8 10.11 10.93 -1.47
C VAL A 8 11.17 11.94 -0.99
N ARG A 9 11.79 11.66 0.16
CA ARG A 9 12.98 12.35 0.66
C ARG A 9 13.94 11.32 1.26
N LYS A 10 15.23 11.40 0.92
CA LYS A 10 16.28 10.50 1.45
C LYS A 10 15.86 9.02 1.41
N GLU A 11 15.31 8.56 0.29
CA GLU A 11 14.84 7.17 0.09
C GLU A 11 13.75 6.70 1.07
N ARG A 12 12.97 7.65 1.59
CA ARG A 12 11.80 7.40 2.45
C ARG A 12 10.56 8.08 1.86
N ILE A 13 9.41 7.41 1.95
CA ILE A 13 8.11 8.02 1.67
C ILE A 13 7.75 8.99 2.81
N GLU A 14 7.49 10.25 2.46
CA GLU A 14 7.14 11.32 3.39
C GLU A 14 5.77 11.96 3.08
N GLY A 15 4.96 11.32 2.25
CA GLY A 15 3.65 11.84 1.88
C GLY A 15 3.15 11.35 0.54
N LEU A 16 2.05 11.94 0.10
CA LEU A 16 1.35 11.62 -1.14
C LEU A 16 1.15 12.86 -1.99
N VAL A 17 1.07 12.65 -3.30
CA VAL A 17 0.64 13.63 -4.28
C VAL A 17 -0.74 13.22 -4.76
N LEU A 18 -1.73 14.07 -4.48
CA LEU A 18 -3.14 13.74 -4.56
C LEU A 18 -3.85 14.66 -5.54
N ASN A 19 -4.80 14.09 -6.27
CA ASN A 19 -5.71 14.83 -7.13
C ASN A 19 -7.17 14.51 -6.82
N TRP A 20 -8.05 15.36 -7.32
CA TRP A 20 -9.48 15.17 -7.22
C TRP A 20 -9.94 14.19 -8.30
N SER A 21 -10.74 13.19 -7.94
CA SER A 21 -11.24 12.21 -8.92
C SER A 21 -11.96 12.85 -10.12
N PRO A 22 -12.76 13.94 -9.97
CA PRO A 22 -13.35 14.61 -11.12
C PRO A 22 -12.34 15.15 -12.13
N VAL A 23 -11.16 15.63 -11.70
CA VAL A 23 -10.11 16.11 -12.60
C VAL A 23 -9.66 14.99 -13.54
N LYS A 24 -9.39 13.81 -12.97
CA LYS A 24 -9.02 12.61 -13.73
C LYS A 24 -10.15 12.12 -14.64
N ILE A 25 -11.38 12.02 -14.11
CA ILE A 25 -12.55 11.55 -14.87
C ILE A 25 -12.86 12.46 -16.07
N SER A 26 -12.66 13.77 -15.91
CA SER A 26 -12.93 14.77 -16.95
C SER A 26 -11.74 15.05 -17.88
N ASN A 27 -10.60 14.38 -17.68
CA ASN A 27 -9.35 14.64 -18.40
C ASN A 27 -8.94 16.13 -18.37
N MET A 28 -9.17 16.80 -17.23
CA MET A 28 -8.74 18.18 -17.05
C MET A 28 -7.26 18.24 -16.67
N HIS A 29 -6.54 19.23 -17.21
CA HIS A 29 -5.14 19.49 -16.87
C HIS A 29 -5.04 20.39 -15.64
N VAL A 30 -5.19 19.80 -14.46
CA VAL A 30 -5.03 20.50 -13.16
C VAL A 30 -3.94 19.81 -12.36
N ASP A 31 -2.98 20.59 -11.89
CA ASP A 31 -1.87 20.08 -11.08
C ASP A 31 -2.36 19.51 -9.73
N PRO A 32 -1.74 18.42 -9.23
CA PRO A 32 -2.10 17.82 -7.96
C PRO A 32 -1.51 18.58 -6.75
N LEU A 33 -1.98 18.22 -5.56
CA LEU A 33 -1.52 18.79 -4.29
C LEU A 33 -0.72 17.76 -3.47
N CYS A 34 0.29 18.24 -2.75
CA CYS A 34 1.12 17.42 -1.88
C CYS A 34 0.59 17.42 -0.44
N VAL A 35 0.49 16.25 0.18
CA VAL A 35 0.18 16.08 1.60
C VAL A 35 1.30 15.31 2.27
N LYS A 36 1.95 15.95 3.27
CA LYS A 36 3.02 15.34 4.05
C LYS A 36 2.46 14.37 5.10
N ALA A 37 3.16 13.24 5.28
CA ALA A 37 2.86 12.26 6.31
C ALA A 37 4.17 11.62 6.83
N LYS A 38 4.23 11.29 8.12
CA LYS A 38 5.37 10.55 8.69
C LYS A 38 5.40 9.09 8.22
N VAL A 39 4.22 8.52 7.99
CA VAL A 39 3.98 7.14 7.56
C VAL A 39 2.77 7.14 6.62
N VAL A 40 2.86 6.41 5.52
CA VAL A 40 1.78 6.15 4.57
C VAL A 40 1.37 4.68 4.69
N ILE A 41 0.05 4.41 4.65
CA ILE A 41 -0.50 3.05 4.66
C ILE A 41 -1.30 2.85 3.37
N ASP A 42 -0.87 1.90 2.55
CA ASP A 42 -1.59 1.48 1.35
C ASP A 42 -2.65 0.45 1.72
N THR A 43 -3.90 0.90 1.66
CA THR A 43 -5.11 0.09 1.77
C THR A 43 -5.98 0.22 0.51
N THR A 44 -5.35 0.43 -0.65
CA THR A 44 -6.05 0.60 -1.95
C THR A 44 -6.63 -0.70 -2.51
N GLY A 45 -6.47 -1.81 -1.77
CA GLY A 45 -7.03 -3.10 -2.10
C GLY A 45 -6.20 -3.85 -3.14
N HIS A 46 -6.88 -4.59 -4.01
CA HIS A 46 -6.25 -5.48 -5.00
C HIS A 46 -5.25 -4.76 -5.92
N ASP A 47 -5.46 -3.47 -6.15
CA ASP A 47 -4.63 -2.69 -7.06
C ASP A 47 -3.27 -2.31 -6.46
N ALA A 48 -3.12 -2.29 -5.13
CA ALA A 48 -1.88 -1.89 -4.44
C ALA A 48 -1.24 -0.65 -5.08
N GLU A 49 -2.06 0.39 -5.29
CA GLU A 49 -1.74 1.52 -6.17
C GLU A 49 -0.46 2.24 -5.73
N ILE A 50 -0.29 2.47 -4.42
CA ILE A 50 0.86 3.20 -3.88
C ILE A 50 2.12 2.34 -4.02
N ALA A 51 2.04 1.04 -3.69
CA ALA A 51 3.16 0.12 -3.89
C ALA A 51 3.59 0.04 -5.37
N LYS A 52 2.64 0.02 -6.31
CA LYS A 52 2.93 0.06 -7.76
C LYS A 52 3.53 1.39 -8.21
N ILE A 53 3.11 2.52 -7.64
CA ILE A 53 3.74 3.83 -7.90
C ILE A 53 5.21 3.80 -7.47
N VAL A 54 5.49 3.28 -6.26
CA VAL A 54 6.86 3.14 -5.74
C VAL A 54 7.69 2.23 -6.63
N GLU A 55 7.20 1.04 -6.98
CA GLU A 55 7.91 0.15 -7.90
C GLU A 55 8.21 0.83 -9.25
N ARG A 56 7.21 1.49 -9.83
CA ARG A 56 7.34 2.14 -11.14
C ARG A 56 8.35 3.28 -11.15
N LYS A 57 8.38 4.11 -10.09
CA LYS A 57 9.21 5.32 -10.05
C LYS A 57 10.56 5.13 -9.38
N MET A 58 10.66 4.17 -8.46
CA MET A 58 11.86 3.92 -7.66
C MET A 58 12.53 2.58 -8.00
N GLY A 59 11.95 1.79 -8.88
CA GLY A 59 12.43 0.46 -9.24
C GLY A 59 12.02 -0.61 -8.22
N LYS A 60 12.53 -1.83 -8.43
CA LYS A 60 12.24 -3.01 -7.60
C LYS A 60 12.95 -2.98 -6.25
N ASN A 61 12.51 -2.07 -5.37
CA ASN A 61 13.08 -1.84 -4.04
C ASN A 61 12.07 -2.09 -2.90
N LEU A 62 10.93 -2.71 -3.18
CA LEU A 62 10.00 -3.17 -2.14
C LEU A 62 10.61 -4.37 -1.40
N ARG A 63 10.32 -4.50 -0.11
CA ARG A 63 10.73 -5.62 0.75
C ARG A 63 9.87 -6.86 0.49
N THR A 64 9.79 -7.27 -0.78
CA THR A 64 9.14 -8.48 -1.28
C THR A 64 10.21 -9.40 -1.87
N GLU A 65 9.86 -10.66 -2.16
CA GLU A 65 10.82 -11.61 -2.73
C GLU A 65 11.41 -11.16 -4.08
N THR A 66 10.63 -10.39 -4.84
CA THR A 66 11.01 -9.94 -6.20
C THR A 66 11.52 -8.50 -6.23
N GLY A 67 11.46 -7.77 -5.11
CA GLY A 67 11.68 -6.33 -5.07
C GLY A 67 10.49 -5.50 -5.59
N GLY A 68 9.47 -6.11 -6.20
CA GLY A 68 8.30 -5.42 -6.77
C GLY A 68 6.96 -5.94 -6.22
N VAL A 69 5.86 -5.44 -6.76
CA VAL A 69 4.50 -5.93 -6.48
C VAL A 69 4.32 -7.27 -7.19
N MET A 70 4.08 -8.33 -6.42
CA MET A 70 4.02 -9.70 -6.94
C MET A 70 2.67 -10.04 -7.59
N GLY A 71 1.61 -9.31 -7.25
CA GLY A 71 0.24 -9.55 -7.68
C GLY A 71 -0.46 -10.62 -6.83
N GLU A 72 -1.78 -10.50 -6.68
CA GLU A 72 -2.54 -11.53 -5.96
C GLU A 72 -2.67 -12.82 -6.76
N LYS A 73 -2.78 -13.94 -6.05
CA LYS A 73 -3.09 -15.25 -6.65
C LYS A 73 -4.60 -15.52 -6.66
N SER A 74 -5.00 -16.57 -7.38
CA SER A 74 -6.37 -17.09 -7.40
C SER A 74 -6.90 -17.39 -6.01
N MET A 75 -8.23 -17.52 -5.91
CA MET A 75 -8.93 -17.63 -4.63
C MET A 75 -8.51 -18.87 -3.82
N TRP A 76 -8.08 -18.62 -2.59
CA TRP A 76 -7.92 -19.62 -1.53
C TRP A 76 -8.18 -18.91 -0.20
N ALA A 77 -9.42 -19.01 0.30
CA ALA A 77 -9.89 -18.20 1.42
C ALA A 77 -9.06 -18.36 2.69
N GLU A 78 -8.84 -19.61 3.11
CA GLU A 78 -8.08 -19.94 4.32
C GLU A 78 -6.66 -19.39 4.28
N VAL A 79 -5.90 -19.70 3.23
CA VAL A 79 -4.51 -19.22 3.07
C VAL A 79 -4.46 -17.70 2.90
N GLY A 80 -5.37 -17.13 2.10
CA GLY A 80 -5.42 -15.68 1.88
C GLY A 80 -5.71 -14.89 3.17
N GLU A 81 -6.59 -15.39 4.04
CA GLU A 81 -6.91 -14.82 5.36
C GLU A 81 -5.77 -14.99 6.37
N GLU A 82 -5.06 -16.11 6.34
CA GLU A 82 -3.91 -16.35 7.24
C GLU A 82 -2.71 -15.47 6.85
N GLU A 83 -2.35 -15.46 5.57
CA GLU A 83 -1.17 -14.76 5.05
C GLU A 83 -1.30 -13.23 5.13
N ILE A 84 -2.52 -12.67 5.11
CA ILE A 84 -2.74 -11.21 5.12
C ILE A 84 -2.09 -10.53 6.32
N ILE A 85 -2.08 -11.18 7.48
CA ILE A 85 -1.51 -10.63 8.71
C ILE A 85 0.01 -10.58 8.63
N GLN A 86 0.62 -11.62 8.08
CA GLN A 86 2.07 -11.68 7.86
C GLN A 86 2.52 -10.69 6.78
N ASN A 87 1.70 -10.53 5.74
CA ASN A 87 1.94 -9.58 4.66
C ASN A 87 1.71 -8.12 5.06
N THR A 88 1.00 -7.87 6.17
CA THR A 88 0.80 -6.53 6.70
C THR A 88 2.07 -6.02 7.37
N ARG A 89 2.86 -5.25 6.61
CA ARG A 89 4.19 -4.78 7.05
C ARG A 89 4.63 -3.51 6.31
N GLU A 90 5.70 -2.90 6.80
CA GLU A 90 6.40 -1.84 6.08
C GLU A 90 7.19 -2.44 4.90
N VAL A 91 6.70 -2.23 3.67
CA VAL A 91 7.27 -2.78 2.43
C VAL A 91 8.29 -1.85 1.78
N TYR A 92 8.33 -0.58 2.18
CA TYR A 92 9.37 0.38 1.79
C TYR A 92 9.49 1.40 2.93
N PRO A 93 10.65 2.01 3.20
CA PRO A 93 10.76 3.01 4.27
C PRO A 93 9.65 4.09 4.18
N GLY A 94 8.77 4.11 5.18
CA GLY A 94 7.62 5.04 5.26
C GLY A 94 6.33 4.56 4.60
N LEU A 95 6.31 3.35 4.02
CA LEU A 95 5.15 2.76 3.36
C LEU A 95 4.81 1.39 3.97
N ILE A 96 3.65 1.32 4.61
CA ILE A 96 3.01 0.09 5.09
C ILE A 96 1.97 -0.36 4.07
N VAL A 97 1.79 -1.67 3.88
CA VAL A 97 0.64 -2.23 3.16
C VAL A 97 -0.28 -2.97 4.13
N ALA A 98 -1.58 -2.91 3.88
CA ALA A 98 -2.59 -3.60 4.68
C ALA A 98 -3.82 -3.98 3.82
N GLY A 99 -4.66 -4.86 4.35
CA GLY A 99 -5.79 -5.43 3.62
C GLY A 99 -5.34 -6.16 2.35
N MET A 100 -6.18 -6.15 1.32
CA MET A 100 -5.83 -6.80 0.05
C MET A 100 -4.58 -6.25 -0.63
N ALA A 101 -4.21 -4.99 -0.36
CA ALA A 101 -2.97 -4.43 -0.88
C ALA A 101 -1.74 -5.17 -0.34
N ALA A 102 -1.82 -5.74 0.88
CA ALA A 102 -0.76 -6.56 1.45
C ALA A 102 -0.56 -7.86 0.65
N ASN A 103 -1.63 -8.61 0.39
CA ASN A 103 -1.56 -9.86 -0.39
C ASN A 103 -1.19 -9.60 -1.86
N ALA A 104 -1.72 -8.53 -2.45
CA ALA A 104 -1.36 -8.12 -3.82
C ALA A 104 0.13 -7.70 -3.91
N THR A 105 0.66 -7.02 -2.90
CA THR A 105 2.08 -6.64 -2.86
C THR A 105 2.98 -7.86 -2.67
N CYS A 106 2.62 -8.78 -1.77
CA CYS A 106 3.47 -9.89 -1.34
C CYS A 106 3.23 -11.23 -2.07
N GLY A 107 2.25 -11.33 -2.96
CA GLY A 107 2.08 -12.52 -3.81
C GLY A 107 1.18 -13.61 -3.25
N SER A 108 0.18 -13.25 -2.43
CA SER A 108 -0.68 -14.19 -1.72
C SER A 108 -2.06 -14.36 -2.38
N PRO A 109 -2.78 -15.47 -2.12
CA PRO A 109 -4.15 -15.67 -2.59
C PRO A 109 -5.14 -14.60 -2.10
N ARG A 110 -6.19 -14.38 -2.90
CA ARG A 110 -7.39 -13.64 -2.45
C ARG A 110 -8.33 -14.54 -1.65
N MET A 111 -9.16 -13.93 -0.78
CA MET A 111 -10.04 -14.69 0.13
C MET A 111 -11.55 -14.62 -0.14
N GLY A 112 -12.01 -13.71 -1.00
CA GLY A 112 -13.45 -13.57 -1.28
C GLY A 112 -14.18 -12.75 -0.22
N ALA A 113 -15.47 -13.03 0.00
CA ALA A 113 -16.33 -12.24 0.88
C ALA A 113 -16.22 -12.64 2.37
N ILE A 114 -14.99 -12.71 2.87
CA ILE A 114 -14.64 -12.89 4.28
C ILE A 114 -13.70 -11.74 4.67
N PHE A 115 -13.89 -11.20 5.88
CA PHE A 115 -13.32 -9.88 6.25
C PHE A 115 -12.61 -9.87 7.60
N GLY A 116 -12.42 -11.03 8.25
CA GLY A 116 -11.77 -11.11 9.55
C GLY A 116 -10.32 -10.63 9.48
N GLY A 117 -9.59 -11.13 8.49
CA GLY A 117 -8.22 -10.79 8.19
C GLY A 117 -8.05 -9.33 7.77
N MET A 118 -9.06 -8.74 7.10
CA MET A 118 -9.05 -7.31 6.77
C MET A 118 -9.01 -6.42 8.03
N LEU A 119 -9.87 -6.73 9.00
CA LEU A 119 -9.92 -5.97 10.26
C LEU A 119 -8.65 -6.16 11.08
N LEU A 120 -8.17 -7.39 11.20
CA LEU A 120 -6.94 -7.71 11.93
C LEU A 120 -5.70 -7.13 11.25
N SER A 121 -5.67 -7.10 9.91
CA SER A 121 -4.63 -6.43 9.12
C SER A 121 -4.63 -4.92 9.39
N GLY A 122 -5.79 -4.26 9.39
CA GLY A 122 -5.88 -2.84 9.75
C GLY A 122 -5.34 -2.54 11.15
N LYS A 123 -5.70 -3.38 12.14
CA LYS A 123 -5.16 -3.28 13.51
C LYS A 123 -3.64 -3.44 13.52
N ARG A 124 -3.10 -4.46 12.85
CA ARG A 124 -1.66 -4.71 12.75
C ARG A 124 -0.92 -3.54 12.10
N ALA A 125 -1.48 -2.95 11.05
CA ALA A 125 -0.91 -1.79 10.38
C ALA A 125 -0.83 -0.58 11.32
N ALA A 126 -1.86 -0.35 12.15
CA ALA A 126 -1.85 0.71 13.16
C ALA A 126 -0.75 0.48 14.22
N GLU A 127 -0.58 -0.75 14.72
CA GLU A 127 0.49 -1.11 15.66
C GLU A 127 1.89 -0.83 15.09
N ILE A 128 2.12 -1.22 13.82
CA ILE A 128 3.37 -0.95 13.13
C ILE A 128 3.59 0.56 12.95
N ALA A 129 2.54 1.28 12.53
CA ALA A 129 2.62 2.73 12.32
C ALA A 129 2.96 3.46 13.62
N MET A 130 2.34 3.10 14.75
CA MET A 130 2.67 3.65 16.07
C MET A 130 4.15 3.41 16.42
N GLY A 131 4.63 2.18 16.26
CA GLY A 131 6.03 1.85 16.51
C GLY A 131 7.02 2.60 15.61
N LEU A 132 6.68 2.83 14.33
CA LEU A 132 7.49 3.66 13.44
C LEU A 132 7.50 5.13 13.89
N MET A 133 6.35 5.68 14.28
CA MET A 133 6.23 7.08 14.67
C MET A 133 6.98 7.43 15.97
N GLU A 134 7.17 6.48 16.89
CA GLU A 134 7.99 6.67 18.09
C GLU A 134 9.49 6.84 17.76
N ASN A 135 9.93 6.36 16.60
CA ASN A 135 11.33 6.33 16.17
C ASN A 135 11.68 7.38 15.08
N ILE A 136 10.76 8.32 14.78
CA ILE A 136 10.90 9.38 13.74
C ILE A 136 10.60 10.77 14.30
#